data_AF-R7VW76-F1
#
_entry.id   AF-R7VW76-F1
#
_cell.length_a   1.000
_cell.length_b   1.000
_cell.length_c   1.000
_cell.angle_alpha   90.00
_cell.angle_beta   90.00
_cell.angle_gamma   90.00
#
_symmetry.space_group_name_H-M   'P 1'
#
loop_
_entity.id
_entity.type
_entity.pdbx_description
1 polymer ?
#
loop_
_entity_poly.entity_id
_entity_poly.type
_entity_poly.pdbx_seq_one_letter_code
_entity_poly.pdbx_strand_id
1 'polypeptide(L)'
;PGSSTSMVCRMSHEGTVHWYMQLPGEPPKRILYMSGQQRAVADSGDSRRFKVGKNPSEPVYSLTIHSLTPRDSGTYYCAYWFYQGITVLGGER
;
A
#
# COMPACT_ATOMS: atom_id res chain seq x y z
N PRO A 1 -4.17 -18.66 16.12
CA PRO A 1 -4.14 -19.28 14.79
C PRO A 1 -5.39 -18.88 13.98
N GLY A 2 -5.27 -17.89 13.12
CA GLY A 2 -6.29 -17.52 12.13
C GLY A 2 -5.74 -17.73 10.73
N SER A 3 -6.62 -17.85 9.73
CA SER A 3 -6.20 -17.88 8.32
C SER A 3 -5.42 -16.62 7.96
N SER A 4 -4.64 -16.70 6.87
CA SER A 4 -3.94 -15.54 6.31
C SER A 4 -4.45 -15.30 4.89
N THR A 5 -4.44 -14.04 4.47
CA THR A 5 -4.75 -13.65 3.09
C THR A 5 -3.66 -12.75 2.53
N SER A 6 -3.46 -12.77 1.22
CA SER A 6 -2.51 -11.90 0.53
C SER A 6 -3.17 -11.18 -0.62
N MET A 7 -2.89 -9.90 -0.72
CA MET A 7 -3.38 -9.01 -1.77
C MET A 7 -2.18 -8.49 -2.56
N VAL A 8 -2.34 -8.34 -3.86
CA VAL A 8 -1.29 -7.88 -4.77
C VAL A 8 -1.73 -6.58 -5.43
N CYS A 9 -0.82 -5.61 -5.47
CA CYS A 9 -0.97 -4.34 -6.15
C CYS A 9 0.11 -4.18 -7.21
N ARG A 10 -0.30 -4.02 -8.48
CA ARG A 10 0.59 -3.78 -9.62
C ARG A 10 0.49 -2.31 -10.02
N MET A 11 1.62 -1.62 -10.07
CA MET A 11 1.70 -0.19 -10.38
C MET A 11 2.45 0.02 -11.69
N SER A 12 2.32 1.21 -12.27
CA SER A 12 3.08 1.56 -13.48
C SER A 12 4.48 2.08 -13.16
N HIS A 13 4.68 2.64 -11.96
CA HIS A 13 5.95 3.21 -11.54
C HIS A 13 6.27 2.78 -10.11
N GLU A 14 7.56 2.79 -9.77
CA GLU A 14 7.98 2.67 -8.38
C GLU A 14 7.59 3.93 -7.60
N GLY A 15 7.22 3.74 -6.35
CA GLY A 15 6.87 4.86 -5.47
C GLY A 15 6.68 4.43 -4.03
N THR A 16 6.26 5.39 -3.22
CA THR A 16 5.75 5.08 -1.87
C THR A 16 4.32 4.58 -2.00
N VAL A 17 4.11 3.36 -1.51
CA VAL A 17 2.85 2.64 -1.60
C VAL A 17 2.12 2.77 -0.29
N HIS A 18 0.85 3.16 -0.36
CA HIS A 18 -0.05 3.28 0.76
C HIS A 18 -1.14 2.23 0.63
N TRP A 19 -1.37 1.49 1.70
CA TRP A 19 -2.47 0.54 1.79
C TRP A 19 -3.60 1.14 2.64
N TYR A 20 -4.82 1.01 2.16
CA TYR A 20 -6.03 1.49 2.80
C TYR A 20 -7.00 0.34 3.01
N MET A 21 -7.77 0.42 4.09
CA MET A 21 -8.93 -0.44 4.34
C MET A 21 -10.17 0.45 4.43
N GLN A 22 -11.24 0.02 3.76
CA GLN A 22 -12.55 0.65 3.82
C GLN A 22 -13.57 -0.33 4.39
N LEU A 23 -14.24 0.08 5.47
CA LEU A 23 -15.41 -0.61 5.98
C LEU A 23 -16.67 -0.11 5.25
N PRO A 24 -17.73 -0.92 5.13
CA PRO A 24 -18.99 -0.48 4.54
C PRO A 24 -19.52 0.79 5.23
N GLY A 25 -19.78 1.84 4.45
CA GLY A 25 -20.28 3.14 4.96
C GLY A 25 -19.22 4.07 5.54
N GLU A 26 -17.94 3.68 5.58
CA GLU A 26 -16.84 4.52 6.04
C GLU A 26 -15.94 5.00 4.90
N PRO A 27 -15.21 6.11 5.07
CA PRO A 27 -14.15 6.48 4.13
C PRO A 27 -12.96 5.52 4.23
N PRO A 28 -12.16 5.33 3.15
CA PRO A 28 -10.92 4.56 3.21
C PRO A 28 -9.95 5.14 4.24
N LYS A 29 -9.43 4.29 5.13
CA LYS A 29 -8.43 4.65 6.16
C LYS A 29 -7.12 3.98 5.83
N ARG A 30 -6.02 4.75 5.87
CA ARG A 30 -4.68 4.21 5.64
C ARG A 30 -4.30 3.30 6.82
N ILE A 31 -3.81 2.11 6.49
CA ILE A 31 -3.39 1.12 7.48
C ILE A 31 -1.86 1.05 7.60
N LEU A 32 -1.15 1.23 6.48
CA LEU A 32 0.30 1.30 6.44
C LEU A 32 0.80 1.92 5.14
N TYR A 33 2.08 2.27 5.11
CA TYR A 33 2.79 2.62 3.89
C TYR A 33 4.20 2.02 3.84
N MET A 34 4.74 1.90 2.63
CA MET A 34 6.09 1.38 2.38
C MET A 34 6.75 2.14 1.24
N SER A 35 8.03 2.50 1.40
CA SER A 35 8.85 3.11 0.35
C SER A 35 9.91 2.11 -0.12
N GLY A 36 9.87 1.72 -1.40
CA GLY A 36 10.82 0.76 -1.97
C GLY A 36 10.82 -0.58 -1.23
N GLN A 37 12.01 -1.02 -0.78
CA GLN A 37 12.22 -2.25 -0.01
C GLN A 37 12.35 -2.01 1.51
N GLN A 38 11.98 -0.80 1.99
CA GLN A 38 12.06 -0.47 3.41
C GLN A 38 10.97 -1.18 4.23
N ARG A 39 11.11 -1.18 5.55
CA ARG A 39 10.05 -1.69 6.45
C ARG A 39 8.79 -0.85 6.28
N ALA A 40 7.63 -1.50 6.26
CA ALA A 40 6.36 -0.78 6.32
C ALA A 40 6.20 -0.06 7.66
N VAL A 41 5.62 1.13 7.59
CA VAL A 41 5.19 1.91 8.75
C VAL A 41 3.67 1.77 8.82
N ALA A 42 3.18 1.13 9.88
CA ALA A 42 1.76 1.01 10.13
C ALA A 42 1.25 2.24 10.86
N ASP A 43 0.08 2.74 10.45
CA ASP A 43 -0.58 3.86 11.12
C ASP A 43 -1.23 3.43 12.45
N SER A 44 -1.44 2.12 12.64
CA SER A 44 -1.94 1.52 13.88
C SER A 44 -0.91 0.54 14.47
N GLY A 45 -0.97 0.35 15.80
CA GLY A 45 -0.06 -0.55 16.54
C GLY A 45 -0.20 -2.05 16.22
N ASP A 46 -1.06 -2.44 15.28
CA ASP A 46 -1.31 -3.82 14.88
C ASP A 46 -0.40 -4.29 13.72
N SER A 47 0.77 -3.66 13.59
CA SER A 47 1.76 -3.96 12.53
C SER A 47 2.24 -5.42 12.52
N ARG A 48 2.15 -6.12 13.66
CA ARG A 48 2.63 -7.51 13.79
C ARG A 48 1.87 -8.51 12.92
N ARG A 49 0.64 -8.19 12.53
CA ARG A 49 -0.18 -9.03 11.65
C ARG A 49 0.02 -8.72 10.17
N PHE A 50 0.58 -7.57 9.84
CA PHE A 50 0.78 -7.13 8.47
C PHE A 50 2.20 -7.46 7.99
N LYS A 51 2.30 -8.14 6.85
CA LYS A 51 3.55 -8.38 6.14
C LYS A 51 3.45 -7.77 4.75
N VAL A 52 4.39 -6.90 4.43
CA VAL A 52 4.50 -6.29 3.09
C VAL A 52 5.59 -6.97 2.26
N GLY A 53 5.40 -7.01 0.95
CA GLY A 53 6.39 -7.47 -0.02
C GLY A 53 6.50 -6.51 -1.20
N LYS A 54 7.70 -6.45 -1.81
CA LYS A 54 7.95 -5.81 -3.10
C LYS A 54 8.66 -6.82 -4.00
N ASN A 55 8.21 -6.95 -5.24
CA ASN A 55 8.97 -7.66 -6.27
C ASN A 55 10.31 -6.92 -6.52
N PRO A 56 11.46 -7.61 -6.55
CA PRO A 56 12.76 -6.95 -6.75
C PRO A 56 12.92 -6.21 -8.09
N SER A 57 12.22 -6.66 -9.14
CA SER A 57 12.43 -6.22 -10.52
C SER A 57 11.22 -5.50 -11.12
N GLU A 58 10.04 -5.59 -10.48
CA GLU A 58 8.79 -5.02 -10.98
C GLU A 58 8.12 -4.15 -9.92
N PRO A 59 7.35 -3.12 -10.32
CA PRO A 59 6.51 -2.31 -9.42
C PRO A 59 5.27 -3.10 -8.94
N VAL A 60 5.51 -4.25 -8.33
CA VAL A 60 4.50 -5.16 -7.80
C VAL A 60 4.70 -5.30 -6.30
N TYR A 61 3.65 -5.04 -5.55
CA TYR A 61 3.66 -4.96 -4.11
C TYR A 61 2.61 -5.91 -3.54
N SER A 62 2.86 -6.47 -2.37
CA SER A 62 1.90 -7.34 -1.70
C SER A 62 1.68 -6.94 -0.25
N LEU A 63 0.45 -7.16 0.22
CA LEU A 63 0.05 -7.05 1.61
C LEU A 63 -0.53 -8.40 2.05
N THR A 64 0.13 -9.02 3.02
CA THR A 64 -0.35 -10.23 3.66
C THR A 64 -0.82 -9.89 5.06
N ILE A 65 -2.03 -10.32 5.39
CA ILE A 65 -2.63 -10.17 6.71
C ILE A 65 -2.64 -11.55 7.37
N HIS A 66 -1.97 -11.68 8.50
CA HIS A 66 -1.90 -12.89 9.30
C HIS A 66 -2.91 -12.85 10.45
N SER A 67 -3.34 -14.03 10.90
CA SER A 67 -4.30 -14.15 12.02
C SER A 67 -5.55 -13.30 11.79
N LEU A 68 -6.24 -13.54 10.69
CA LEU A 68 -7.45 -12.81 10.33
C LEU A 68 -8.51 -12.87 11.43
N THR A 69 -9.18 -11.74 11.61
CA THR A 69 -10.29 -11.53 12.53
C THR A 69 -11.47 -10.93 11.77
N PRO A 70 -12.70 -10.95 12.34
CA PRO A 70 -13.85 -10.31 11.70
C PRO A 70 -13.63 -8.82 11.37
N ARG A 71 -12.77 -8.12 12.13
CA ARG A 71 -12.43 -6.70 11.92
C ARG A 71 -11.62 -6.44 10.65
N ASP A 72 -10.98 -7.46 10.09
CA ASP A 72 -10.21 -7.35 8.86
C ASP A 72 -11.10 -7.46 7.61
N SER A 73 -12.43 -7.62 7.79
CA SER A 73 -13.40 -7.68 6.69
C SER A 73 -13.68 -6.28 6.14
N GLY A 74 -13.23 -6.02 4.93
CA GLY A 74 -13.43 -4.74 4.25
C GLY A 74 -12.85 -4.75 2.84
N THR A 75 -12.98 -3.62 2.14
CA THR A 75 -12.35 -3.43 0.84
C THR A 75 -10.96 -2.82 1.04
N TYR A 76 -9.95 -3.43 0.42
CA TYR A 76 -8.58 -2.96 0.52
C TYR A 76 -8.17 -2.27 -0.78
N TYR A 77 -7.53 -1.12 -0.63
CA TYR A 77 -7.02 -0.32 -1.74
C TYR A 77 -5.52 -0.12 -1.58
N CYS A 78 -4.83 -0.05 -2.70
CA CYS A 78 -3.46 0.44 -2.76
C CYS A 78 -3.42 1.72 -3.60
N ALA A 79 -2.58 2.67 -3.19
CA ALA A 79 -2.32 3.89 -3.93
C ALA A 79 -0.83 4.25 -3.83
N TYR A 80 -0.31 4.94 -4.84
CA TYR A 80 1.06 5.38 -4.85
C TYR A 80 1.19 6.77 -5.47
N TRP A 81 2.21 7.50 -5.00
CA TRP A 81 2.63 8.75 -5.60
C TRP A 81 3.93 8.49 -6.35
N PHE A 82 4.03 9.01 -7.57
CA PHE A 82 5.26 9.01 -8.33
C PHE A 82 5.46 10.41 -8.91
N TYR A 83 6.71 10.84 -8.95
CA TYR A 83 7.08 12.13 -9.50
C TYR A 83 7.30 11.99 -11.01
N GLN A 84 6.54 12.74 -11.82
CA GLN A 84 6.66 12.73 -13.28
C GLN A 84 7.64 13.78 -13.84
N GLY A 85 8.31 14.57 -12.99
CA GLY A 85 9.17 15.68 -13.42
C GLY A 85 8.48 17.04 -13.34
N ILE A 86 9.26 18.11 -13.57
CA ILE A 86 8.75 19.47 -13.79
C ILE A 86 8.88 19.75 -15.29
N THR A 87 7.77 20.03 -15.96
CA THR A 87 7.77 20.60 -17.31
C THR A 87 7.71 22.12 -17.18
N VAL A 88 8.82 22.81 -17.48
CA VAL A 88 8.81 24.26 -17.59
C VAL A 88 8.23 24.62 -18.96
N LEU A 89 7.04 25.21 -18.96
CA LEU A 89 6.50 25.87 -20.15
C LEU A 89 7.15 27.26 -20.25
N GLY A 90 8.29 27.35 -20.92
CA GLY A 90 8.92 28.61 -21.35
C GLY A 90 9.27 28.48 -22.83
N GLY A 91 8.81 29.34 -23.73
CA GLY A 91 8.91 30.79 -23.66
C GLY A 91 10.10 31.16 -24.54
N GLU A 92 9.85 31.37 -25.84
CA GLU A 92 10.87 31.73 -26.82
C GLU A 92 11.60 33.01 -26.36
N ARG A 93 12.93 33.00 -26.54
CA ARG A 93 13.83 34.11 -26.25
C ARG A 93 13.53 35.34 -27.10
#